data_AF-A0A9E2LJN6-F1
#
_entry.id   AF-A0A9E2LJN6-F1
#
_cell.length_a   1.000
_cell.length_b   1.000
_cell.length_c   1.000
_cell.angle_alpha   90.00
_cell.angle_beta   90.00
_cell.angle_gamma   90.00
#
_symmetry.space_group_name_H-M   'P 1'
#
loop_
_entity.id
_entity.type
_entity.pdbx_description
1 polymer ?
#
loop_
_entity_poly.entity_id
_entity_poly.type
_entity_poly.pdbx_seq_one_letter_code
_entity_poly.pdbx_strand_id
1 'polypeptide(L)'
;MKLVKLTVEEFINEIDSKSPAPGGGSVSALSSTLGVSLARMVGHLTVGKKKYLALSPEIQMEFLDVQKELITIKDELIALIDKDTDAFNLIMKAYQMPKETEQQIKQRNEKIQEGTNEAILTPILVSSLSISALHQFPFLIQYGNKQTISDLGVAIMSLAVGVEGACMNVLINLTSLDDKIAANQYKTQVNSMLKTAHELRDQLLKSIYQILNKD
;
A
#
# COMPACT_ATOMS: atom_id res chain seq x y z
N MET A 1 6.73 13.02 16.02
CA MET A 1 5.67 12.10 16.47
C MET A 1 5.39 11.13 15.33
N LYS A 2 5.10 9.85 15.60
CA LYS A 2 4.76 8.91 14.52
C LYS A 2 3.33 9.15 14.06
N LEU A 3 3.10 9.15 12.75
CA LEU A 3 1.79 9.36 12.14
C LEU A 3 0.81 8.29 12.59
N VAL A 4 1.26 7.04 12.69
CA VAL A 4 0.44 5.90 13.13
C VAL A 4 -0.01 5.96 14.60
N LYS A 5 0.45 6.97 15.35
CA LYS A 5 0.03 7.23 16.73
C LYS A 5 -0.96 8.39 16.87
N LEU A 6 -1.23 9.10 15.78
CA LEU A 6 -2.26 10.12 15.73
C LEU A 6 -3.65 9.49 15.82
N THR A 7 -4.58 10.23 16.40
CA THR A 7 -6.00 9.98 16.16
C THR A 7 -6.32 10.18 14.68
N VAL A 8 -7.42 9.60 14.22
CA VAL A 8 -7.87 9.78 12.83
C VAL A 8 -8.08 11.26 12.50
N GLU A 9 -8.68 12.03 13.43
CA GLU A 9 -8.89 13.46 13.26
C GLU A 9 -7.56 14.24 13.16
N GLU A 10 -6.60 13.96 14.04
CA GLU A 10 -5.28 14.60 13.96
C GLU A 10 -4.56 14.27 12.66
N PHE A 11 -4.60 13.02 12.19
CA PHE A 11 -3.98 12.63 10.92
C PHE A 11 -4.62 13.35 9.73
N ILE A 12 -5.95 13.47 9.70
CA ILE A 12 -6.68 14.21 8.67
C ILE A 12 -6.27 15.69 8.67
N ASN A 13 -6.23 16.33 9.84
CA ASN A 13 -5.84 17.74 9.97
C ASN A 13 -4.35 17.97 9.66
N GLU A 14 -3.48 16.99 9.92
CA GLU A 14 -2.07 17.08 9.58
C GLU A 14 -1.85 17.00 8.06
N ILE A 15 -2.64 16.19 7.35
CA ILE A 15 -2.66 16.19 5.87
C ILE A 15 -3.19 17.52 5.33
N ASP A 16 -4.26 18.06 5.94
CA ASP A 16 -4.83 19.37 5.58
C ASP A 16 -4.08 20.53 6.25
N SER A 17 -2.76 20.51 6.14
CA SER A 17 -1.88 21.53 6.71
C SER A 17 -0.96 22.14 5.66
N LYS A 18 -0.18 23.15 6.07
CA LYS A 18 0.90 23.71 5.23
C LYS A 18 2.17 22.86 5.26
N SER A 19 2.19 21.77 6.03
CA SER A 19 3.34 20.87 6.10
C SER A 19 3.48 20.12 4.77
N PRO A 20 4.70 19.99 4.22
CA PRO A 20 4.92 19.23 3.00
C PRO A 20 4.81 17.71 3.18
N ALA A 21 4.78 17.22 4.42
CA ALA A 21 4.55 15.82 4.78
C ALA A 21 3.79 15.72 6.12
N PRO A 22 2.88 14.75 6.30
CA PRO A 22 2.57 13.60 5.45
C PRO A 22 1.87 13.98 4.14
N GLY A 23 2.12 13.20 3.08
CA GLY A 23 1.58 13.44 1.75
C GLY A 23 0.90 12.22 1.14
N GLY A 24 0.81 12.22 -0.19
CA GLY A 24 0.11 11.17 -0.96
C GLY A 24 0.66 9.76 -0.75
N GLY A 25 1.97 9.60 -0.51
CA GLY A 25 2.57 8.29 -0.24
C GLY A 25 2.11 7.70 1.11
N SER A 26 2.14 8.51 2.16
CA SER A 26 1.64 8.16 3.50
C SER A 26 0.15 7.79 3.46
N VAL A 27 -0.67 8.55 2.71
CA VAL A 27 -2.09 8.27 2.50
C VAL A 27 -2.31 6.99 1.69
N SER A 28 -1.46 6.72 0.70
CA SER A 28 -1.51 5.49 -0.11
C SER A 28 -1.23 4.25 0.75
N ALA A 29 -0.21 4.31 1.61
CA ALA A 29 0.10 3.26 2.59
C ALA A 29 -1.06 3.04 3.58
N LEU A 30 -1.69 4.12 4.06
CA LEU A 30 -2.86 4.03 4.93
C LEU A 30 -4.06 3.40 4.20
N SER A 31 -4.35 3.82 2.96
CA SER A 31 -5.45 3.25 2.16
C SER A 31 -5.28 1.74 1.99
N SER A 32 -4.08 1.28 1.64
CA SER A 32 -3.78 -0.16 1.59
C SER A 32 -3.96 -0.84 2.93
N THR A 33 -3.47 -0.23 4.02
CA THR A 33 -3.62 -0.76 5.39
C THR A 33 -5.09 -0.96 5.75
N LEU A 34 -5.95 0.01 5.43
CA LEU A 34 -7.39 -0.07 5.66
C LEU A 34 -8.03 -1.19 4.83
N GLY A 35 -7.62 -1.33 3.57
CA GLY A 35 -8.11 -2.41 2.70
C GLY A 35 -7.75 -3.80 3.23
N VAL A 36 -6.49 -4.03 3.61
CA VAL A 36 -6.07 -5.30 4.24
C VAL A 36 -6.80 -5.54 5.56
N SER A 37 -6.97 -4.49 6.37
CA SER A 37 -7.68 -4.59 7.66
C SER A 37 -9.14 -5.02 7.49
N LEU A 38 -9.85 -4.49 6.48
CA LEU A 38 -11.20 -4.92 6.14
C LEU A 38 -11.23 -6.37 5.64
N ALA A 39 -10.29 -6.78 4.78
CA ALA A 39 -10.19 -8.18 4.34
C ALA A 39 -9.99 -9.15 5.50
N ARG A 40 -9.21 -8.74 6.51
CA ARG A 40 -9.02 -9.52 7.74
C ARG A 40 -10.24 -9.52 8.64
N MET A 41 -10.96 -8.39 8.76
CA MET A 41 -12.23 -8.35 9.47
C MET A 41 -13.21 -9.40 8.89
N VAL A 42 -13.29 -9.51 7.56
CA VAL A 42 -14.08 -10.57 6.91
C VAL A 42 -13.62 -11.97 7.34
N GLY A 43 -12.32 -12.20 7.40
CA GLY A 43 -11.75 -13.44 7.93
C GLY A 43 -12.18 -13.75 9.36
N HIS A 44 -12.06 -12.77 10.26
CA HIS A 44 -12.51 -12.89 11.65
C HIS A 44 -14.01 -13.19 11.77
N LEU A 45 -14.84 -12.63 10.88
CA LEU A 45 -16.28 -12.88 10.83
C LEU A 45 -16.64 -14.19 10.13
N THR A 46 -15.68 -14.85 9.48
CA THR A 46 -15.85 -16.12 8.77
C THR A 46 -15.51 -17.32 9.67
N VAL A 47 -14.35 -17.28 10.33
CA VAL A 47 -13.86 -18.39 11.15
C VAL A 47 -14.85 -18.70 12.28
N GLY A 48 -15.15 -19.99 12.45
CA GLY A 48 -16.12 -20.48 13.45
C GLY A 48 -17.59 -20.38 13.04
N LYS A 49 -17.93 -19.81 11.87
CA LYS A 49 -19.31 -19.87 11.34
C LYS A 49 -19.62 -21.27 10.82
N LYS A 50 -20.90 -21.67 10.91
CA LYS A 50 -21.38 -22.99 10.43
C LYS A 50 -20.94 -23.30 8.99
N LYS A 51 -21.01 -22.32 8.07
CA LYS A 51 -20.58 -22.50 6.68
C LYS A 51 -19.08 -22.77 6.55
N TYR A 52 -18.26 -22.11 7.36
CA TYR A 52 -16.81 -22.32 7.39
C TYR A 52 -16.47 -23.70 7.97
N LEU A 53 -17.11 -24.09 9.08
CA LEU A 53 -16.89 -25.39 9.73
C LEU A 53 -17.32 -26.59 8.86
N ALA A 54 -18.18 -26.36 7.87
CA ALA A 54 -18.60 -27.36 6.91
C ALA A 54 -17.64 -27.50 5.70
N LEU A 55 -16.62 -26.64 5.58
CA LEU A 55 -15.57 -26.76 4.55
C LEU A 55 -14.62 -27.91 4.88
N SER A 56 -13.90 -28.39 3.86
CA SER A 56 -12.87 -29.42 4.10
C SER A 56 -11.74 -28.88 4.99
N PRO A 57 -11.05 -29.74 5.75
CA PRO A 57 -9.93 -29.33 6.60
C PRO A 57 -8.85 -28.55 5.85
N GLU A 58 -8.60 -28.89 4.58
CA GLU A 58 -7.61 -28.24 3.72
C GLU A 58 -8.01 -26.78 3.44
N ILE A 59 -9.27 -26.53 3.06
CA ILE A 59 -9.78 -25.17 2.81
C ILE A 59 -9.77 -24.35 4.10
N GLN A 60 -10.12 -24.97 5.23
CA GLN A 60 -10.07 -24.29 6.52
C GLN A 60 -8.65 -23.85 6.87
N MET A 61 -7.65 -24.71 6.63
CA MET A 61 -6.23 -24.40 6.86
C MET A 61 -5.72 -23.32 5.91
N GLU A 62 -6.00 -23.43 4.61
CA GLU A 62 -5.64 -22.41 3.62
C GLU A 62 -6.24 -21.05 3.97
N PHE A 63 -7.49 -21.01 4.45
CA PHE A 63 -8.11 -19.77 4.92
C PHE A 63 -7.36 -19.14 6.09
N LEU A 64 -6.87 -19.94 7.02
CA LEU A 64 -6.07 -19.44 8.14
C LEU A 64 -4.69 -18.95 7.66
N ASP A 65 -4.10 -19.60 6.66
CA ASP A 65 -2.82 -19.18 6.07
C ASP A 65 -2.97 -17.86 5.31
N VAL A 66 -4.06 -17.66 4.56
CA VAL A 66 -4.42 -16.36 3.97
C VAL A 66 -4.53 -15.28 5.05
N GLN A 67 -5.17 -15.57 6.19
CA GLN A 67 -5.25 -14.62 7.30
C GLN A 67 -3.89 -14.29 7.93
N LYS A 68 -2.96 -15.26 7.97
CA LYS A 68 -1.58 -15.07 8.43
C LYS A 68 -0.76 -14.21 7.45
N GLU A 69 -0.95 -14.40 6.15
CA GLU A 69 -0.28 -13.56 5.15
C GLU A 69 -0.77 -12.11 5.25
N LEU A 70 -2.08 -11.90 5.38
CA LEU A 70 -2.65 -10.56 5.48
C LEU A 70 -2.26 -9.81 6.77
N ILE A 71 -2.02 -10.49 7.91
CA ILE A 71 -1.48 -9.79 9.11
C ILE A 71 -0.07 -9.27 8.84
N THR A 72 0.80 -10.08 8.22
CA THR A 72 2.17 -9.67 7.86
C THR A 72 2.14 -8.47 6.92
N ILE A 73 1.34 -8.55 5.84
CA ILE A 73 1.19 -7.44 4.89
C ILE A 73 0.69 -6.17 5.59
N LYS A 74 -0.34 -6.28 6.45
CA LYS A 74 -0.90 -5.14 7.17
C LYS A 74 0.14 -4.50 8.09
N ASP A 75 0.91 -5.28 8.83
CA ASP A 75 1.91 -4.74 9.77
C ASP A 75 3.07 -4.05 9.02
N GLU A 76 3.47 -4.57 7.86
CA GLU A 76 4.43 -3.90 6.97
C GLU A 76 3.87 -2.59 6.40
N LEU A 77 2.63 -2.58 5.91
CA LEU A 77 1.98 -1.36 5.39
C LEU A 77 1.85 -0.26 6.46
N ILE A 78 1.56 -0.63 7.72
CA ILE A 78 1.54 0.31 8.84
C ILE A 78 2.90 1.00 9.00
N ALA A 79 4.00 0.24 8.94
CA ALA A 79 5.34 0.82 9.04
C ALA A 79 5.66 1.78 7.88
N LEU A 80 5.11 1.53 6.70
CA LEU A 80 5.32 2.36 5.51
C LEU A 80 4.63 3.72 5.57
N ILE A 81 3.59 3.88 6.41
CA ILE A 81 2.93 5.18 6.62
C ILE A 81 3.94 6.20 7.17
N ASP A 82 4.68 5.83 8.22
CA ASP A 82 5.73 6.70 8.77
C ASP A 82 6.94 6.81 7.80
N LYS A 83 7.30 5.68 7.17
CA LYS A 83 8.52 5.60 6.33
C LYS A 83 8.48 6.57 5.15
N ASP A 84 7.32 6.81 4.55
CA ASP A 84 7.16 7.77 3.46
C ASP A 84 7.56 9.19 3.89
N THR A 85 7.09 9.62 5.06
CA THR A 85 7.44 10.92 5.64
C THR A 85 8.92 10.97 6.06
N ASP A 86 9.46 9.87 6.59
CA ASP A 86 10.89 9.79 6.91
C ASP A 86 11.77 9.92 5.65
N ALA A 87 11.41 9.28 4.55
CA ALA A 87 12.11 9.38 3.27
C ALA A 87 12.09 10.81 2.72
N PHE A 88 10.93 11.48 2.77
CA PHE A 88 10.80 12.88 2.39
C PHE A 88 11.70 13.79 3.26
N ASN A 89 11.71 13.57 4.57
CA ASN A 89 12.53 14.33 5.50
C ASN A 89 14.04 14.15 5.25
N LEU A 90 14.49 12.98 4.79
CA LEU A 90 15.89 12.77 4.40
C LEU A 90 16.27 13.67 3.22
N ILE A 91 15.42 13.74 2.19
CA ILE A 91 15.62 14.59 1.03
C ILE A 91 15.68 16.07 1.46
N MET A 92 14.74 16.51 2.30
CA MET A 92 14.71 17.90 2.78
C MET A 92 15.95 18.28 3.60
N LYS A 93 16.42 17.37 4.47
CA LYS A 93 17.67 17.57 5.21
C LYS A 93 18.88 17.65 4.28
N ALA A 94 18.93 16.81 3.25
CA ALA A 94 19.99 16.85 2.25
C ALA A 94 20.00 18.19 1.50
N TYR A 95 18.84 18.74 1.16
CA TYR A 95 18.74 20.06 0.52
C TYR A 95 19.26 21.22 1.37
N GLN A 96 19.23 21.09 2.70
CA GLN A 96 19.72 22.07 3.66
C GLN A 96 21.25 21.99 3.88
N MET A 97 21.93 20.98 3.33
CA MET A 97 23.38 20.83 3.49
C MET A 97 24.16 21.96 2.79
N PRO A 98 25.36 22.31 3.30
CA PRO A 98 26.26 23.28 2.68
C PRO A 98 26.59 22.93 1.22
N LYS A 99 26.98 23.94 0.43
CA LYS A 99 27.24 23.79 -1.02
C LYS A 99 28.29 24.76 -1.55
N GLU A 100 29.19 25.22 -0.69
CA GLU A 100 30.21 26.23 -1.01
C GLU A 100 31.48 25.60 -1.59
N THR A 101 31.77 24.33 -1.28
CA THR A 101 32.93 23.59 -1.81
C THR A 101 32.52 22.40 -2.67
N GLU A 102 33.41 21.96 -3.56
CA GLU A 102 33.17 20.76 -4.38
C GLU A 102 32.88 19.52 -3.52
N GLN A 103 33.58 19.37 -2.40
CA GLN A 103 33.35 18.27 -1.46
C GLN A 103 31.95 18.33 -0.84
N GLN A 104 31.52 19.53 -0.43
CA GLN A 104 30.17 19.74 0.12
C GLN A 104 29.09 19.47 -0.93
N ILE A 105 29.27 19.95 -2.17
CA ILE A 105 28.34 19.69 -3.28
C ILE A 105 28.22 18.18 -3.54
N LYS A 106 29.34 17.46 -3.56
CA LYS A 106 29.35 16.01 -3.76
C LYS A 106 28.58 15.27 -2.65
N GLN A 107 28.91 15.54 -1.39
CA GLN A 107 28.23 14.91 -0.24
C GLN A 107 26.73 15.24 -0.21
N ARG A 108 26.38 16.49 -0.50
CA ARG A 108 24.99 16.93 -0.61
C ARG A 108 24.24 16.14 -1.69
N ASN A 109 24.82 15.99 -2.87
CA ASN A 109 24.20 15.25 -3.96
C ASN A 109 24.06 13.75 -3.62
N GLU A 110 25.07 13.14 -2.99
CA GLU A 110 24.99 11.76 -2.50
C GLU A 110 23.80 11.58 -1.54
N LYS A 111 23.61 12.49 -0.59
CA LYS A 111 22.47 12.43 0.35
C LYS A 111 21.11 12.68 -0.31
N ILE A 112 21.05 13.54 -1.32
CA ILE A 112 19.83 13.70 -2.12
C ILE A 112 19.50 12.39 -2.83
N GLN A 113 20.47 11.75 -3.50
CA GLN A 113 20.24 10.49 -4.22
C GLN A 113 19.88 9.32 -3.28
N GLU A 114 20.49 9.23 -2.10
CA GLU A 114 20.07 8.28 -1.05
C GLU A 114 18.60 8.48 -0.66
N GLY A 115 18.20 9.73 -0.35
CA GLY A 115 16.82 10.05 0.00
C GLY A 115 15.83 9.78 -1.14
N THR A 116 16.19 10.15 -2.38
CA THR A 116 15.39 9.86 -3.57
C THR A 116 15.17 8.37 -3.76
N ASN A 117 16.19 7.54 -3.54
CA ASN A 117 16.05 6.08 -3.61
C ASN A 117 15.06 5.56 -2.55
N GLU A 118 15.12 6.02 -1.30
CA GLU A 118 14.15 5.63 -0.27
C GLU A 118 12.72 6.09 -0.63
N ALA A 119 12.57 7.28 -1.21
CA ALA A 119 11.29 7.83 -1.68
C ALA A 119 10.74 7.11 -2.91
N ILE A 120 11.55 6.32 -3.62
CA ILE A 120 11.14 5.43 -4.71
C ILE A 120 10.79 4.03 -4.16
N LEU A 121 11.65 3.48 -3.30
CA LEU A 121 11.52 2.11 -2.81
C LEU A 121 10.33 1.94 -1.85
N THR A 122 10.06 2.96 -1.02
CA THR A 122 8.94 2.93 -0.06
C THR A 122 7.58 2.75 -0.77
N PRO A 123 7.20 3.59 -1.76
CA PRO A 123 5.95 3.38 -2.49
C PRO A 123 5.97 2.13 -3.39
N ILE A 124 7.11 1.68 -3.94
CA ILE A 124 7.19 0.38 -4.63
C ILE A 124 6.75 -0.75 -3.70
N LEU A 125 7.19 -0.74 -2.44
CA LEU A 125 6.82 -1.75 -1.46
C LEU A 125 5.33 -1.67 -1.11
N VAL A 126 4.76 -0.46 -0.96
CA VAL A 126 3.30 -0.27 -0.78
C VAL A 126 2.54 -0.92 -1.94
N SER A 127 2.90 -0.64 -3.19
CA SER A 127 2.25 -1.23 -4.37
C SER A 127 2.39 -2.75 -4.39
N SER A 128 3.58 -3.27 -4.14
CA SER A 128 3.87 -4.71 -4.13
C SER A 128 3.04 -5.46 -3.09
N LEU A 129 3.03 -4.97 -1.86
CA LEU A 129 2.25 -5.53 -0.75
C LEU A 129 0.74 -5.47 -1.02
N SER A 130 0.28 -4.38 -1.62
CA SER A 130 -1.14 -4.21 -1.94
C SER A 130 -1.60 -5.16 -3.05
N ILE A 131 -0.76 -5.38 -4.07
CA ILE A 131 -1.02 -6.38 -5.12
C ILE A 131 -1.02 -7.79 -4.54
N SER A 132 -0.05 -8.12 -3.68
CA SER A 132 0.00 -9.39 -2.96
C SER A 132 -1.28 -9.62 -2.14
N ALA A 133 -1.78 -8.60 -1.43
CA ALA A 133 -3.07 -8.69 -0.75
C ALA A 133 -4.24 -8.92 -1.72
N LEU A 134 -4.31 -8.19 -2.85
CA LEU A 134 -5.36 -8.36 -3.85
C LEU A 134 -5.41 -9.79 -4.42
N HIS A 135 -4.27 -10.46 -4.56
CA HIS A 135 -4.22 -11.86 -5.00
C HIS A 135 -4.90 -12.85 -4.03
N GLN A 136 -5.11 -12.47 -2.76
CA GLN A 136 -5.81 -13.29 -1.78
C GLN A 136 -7.34 -13.17 -1.87
N PHE A 137 -7.86 -12.15 -2.55
CA PHE A 137 -9.30 -11.86 -2.57
C PHE A 137 -10.16 -12.91 -3.28
N PRO A 138 -9.73 -13.59 -4.37
CA PRO A 138 -10.55 -14.65 -4.96
C PRO A 138 -10.95 -15.72 -3.92
N PHE A 139 -10.00 -16.12 -3.08
CA PHE A 139 -10.22 -17.11 -2.02
C PHE A 139 -11.15 -16.58 -0.93
N LEU A 140 -10.93 -15.34 -0.47
CA LEU A 140 -11.80 -14.67 0.51
C LEU A 140 -13.23 -14.47 -0.01
N ILE A 141 -13.39 -14.09 -1.28
CA ILE A 141 -14.70 -13.93 -1.91
C ILE A 141 -15.41 -15.28 -1.97
N GLN A 142 -14.70 -16.36 -2.28
CA GLN A 142 -15.28 -17.70 -2.39
C GLN A 142 -15.73 -18.25 -1.04
N TYR A 143 -14.85 -18.26 -0.04
CA TYR A 143 -15.05 -18.98 1.22
C TYR A 143 -15.38 -18.09 2.42
N GLY A 144 -15.22 -16.77 2.27
CA GLY A 144 -15.54 -15.79 3.30
C GLY A 144 -17.04 -15.65 3.58
N ASN A 145 -17.34 -14.95 4.67
CA ASN A 145 -18.70 -14.61 5.05
C ASN A 145 -19.39 -13.77 3.97
N LYS A 146 -20.44 -14.31 3.35
CA LYS A 146 -21.18 -13.63 2.28
C LYS A 146 -21.91 -12.36 2.75
N GLN A 147 -22.20 -12.23 4.04
CA GLN A 147 -22.84 -11.03 4.61
C GLN A 147 -21.90 -9.82 4.64
N THR A 148 -20.60 -10.02 4.46
CA THR A 148 -19.57 -8.98 4.48
C THR A 148 -18.97 -8.77 3.09
N ILE A 149 -19.72 -9.09 2.04
CA ILE A 149 -19.22 -9.00 0.65
C ILE A 149 -18.98 -7.55 0.23
N SER A 150 -19.78 -6.60 0.74
CA SER A 150 -19.55 -5.17 0.54
C SER A 150 -18.22 -4.71 1.15
N ASP A 151 -17.84 -5.26 2.30
CA ASP A 151 -16.58 -4.93 2.97
C ASP A 151 -15.38 -5.37 2.13
N LEU A 152 -15.46 -6.54 1.46
CA LEU A 152 -14.44 -6.95 0.48
C LEU A 152 -14.41 -6.00 -0.72
N GLY A 153 -15.55 -5.51 -1.20
CA GLY A 153 -15.62 -4.50 -2.26
C GLY A 153 -14.87 -3.22 -1.91
N VAL A 154 -15.11 -2.66 -0.73
CA VAL A 154 -14.39 -1.48 -0.23
C VAL A 154 -12.90 -1.78 -0.08
N ALA A 155 -12.56 -2.94 0.47
CA ALA A 155 -11.17 -3.36 0.66
C ALA A 155 -10.38 -3.43 -0.66
N ILE A 156 -10.99 -3.96 -1.74
CA ILE A 156 -10.40 -3.99 -3.09
C ILE A 156 -10.11 -2.58 -3.59
N MET A 157 -11.08 -1.66 -3.44
CA MET A 157 -10.92 -0.28 -3.90
C MET A 157 -9.84 0.45 -3.10
N SER A 158 -9.79 0.27 -1.78
CA SER A 158 -8.76 0.88 -0.92
C SER A 158 -7.36 0.39 -1.26
N LEU A 159 -7.19 -0.91 -1.54
CA LEU A 159 -5.93 -1.48 -2.03
C LEU A 159 -5.54 -0.92 -3.39
N ALA A 160 -6.48 -0.81 -4.32
CA ALA A 160 -6.23 -0.27 -5.65
C ALA A 160 -5.78 1.20 -5.60
N VAL A 161 -6.45 2.03 -4.78
CA VAL A 161 -6.03 3.42 -4.50
C VAL A 161 -4.60 3.46 -3.94
N GLY A 162 -4.28 2.54 -3.02
CA GLY A 162 -2.93 2.44 -2.47
C GLY A 162 -1.86 2.10 -3.51
N VAL A 163 -2.14 1.17 -4.43
CA VAL A 163 -1.22 0.86 -5.55
C VAL A 163 -1.06 2.05 -6.49
N GLU A 164 -2.17 2.61 -6.99
CA GLU A 164 -2.14 3.68 -7.98
C GLU A 164 -1.49 4.94 -7.39
N GLY A 165 -1.87 5.32 -6.16
CA GLY A 165 -1.29 6.45 -5.45
C GLY A 165 0.21 6.27 -5.16
N ALA A 166 0.63 5.09 -4.71
CA ALA A 166 2.05 4.81 -4.51
C ALA A 166 2.84 4.86 -5.83
N CYS A 167 2.31 4.29 -6.92
CA CYS A 167 2.91 4.39 -8.25
C CYS A 167 3.09 5.85 -8.70
N MET A 168 2.14 6.74 -8.44
CA MET A 168 2.31 8.18 -8.73
C MET A 168 3.47 8.79 -7.93
N ASN A 169 3.63 8.39 -6.66
CA ASN A 169 4.73 8.83 -5.80
C ASN A 169 6.09 8.27 -6.27
N VAL A 170 6.14 7.07 -6.85
CA VAL A 170 7.35 6.58 -7.53
C VAL A 170 7.69 7.50 -8.70
N LEU A 171 6.74 7.71 -9.62
CA LEU A 171 6.97 8.42 -10.88
C LEU A 171 7.48 9.85 -10.67
N ILE A 172 6.96 10.57 -9.68
CA ILE A 172 7.43 11.93 -9.39
C ILE A 172 8.89 11.92 -8.89
N ASN A 173 9.27 10.95 -8.05
CA ASN A 173 10.63 10.84 -7.53
C ASN A 173 11.65 10.35 -8.58
N LEU A 174 11.23 9.55 -9.57
CA LEU A 174 12.12 9.12 -10.67
C LEU A 174 12.72 10.28 -11.46
N THR A 175 12.05 11.43 -11.51
CA THR A 175 12.57 12.63 -12.19
C THR A 175 13.83 13.18 -11.53
N SER A 176 13.99 12.93 -10.23
CA SER A 176 15.11 13.39 -9.40
C SER A 176 16.22 12.35 -9.24
N LEU A 177 16.05 11.15 -9.81
CA LEU A 177 17.06 10.09 -9.78
C LEU A 177 18.09 10.30 -10.90
N ASP A 178 19.36 10.34 -10.54
CA ASP A 178 20.45 10.54 -11.50
C ASP A 178 20.69 9.30 -12.36
N ASP A 179 20.59 8.10 -11.77
CA ASP A 179 20.70 6.83 -12.48
C ASP A 179 19.50 6.62 -13.43
N LYS A 180 19.72 6.93 -14.71
CA LYS A 180 18.70 6.82 -15.76
C LYS A 180 18.38 5.37 -16.14
N ILE A 181 19.29 4.43 -15.90
CA ILE A 181 19.04 3.01 -16.15
C ILE A 181 18.07 2.51 -15.08
N ALA A 182 18.37 2.75 -13.81
CA ALA A 182 17.49 2.41 -12.69
C ALA A 182 16.12 3.12 -12.81
N ALA A 183 16.09 4.40 -13.19
CA ALA A 183 14.83 5.14 -13.39
C ALA A 183 13.93 4.48 -14.43
N ASN A 184 14.49 4.01 -15.56
CA ASN A 184 13.72 3.31 -16.60
C ASN A 184 13.22 1.93 -16.14
N GLN A 185 14.01 1.22 -15.33
CA GLN A 185 13.60 -0.06 -14.74
C GLN A 185 12.42 0.14 -13.80
N TYR A 186 12.50 1.10 -12.87
CA TYR A 186 11.39 1.44 -11.97
C TYR A 186 10.15 1.91 -12.73
N LYS A 187 10.31 2.70 -13.79
CA LYS A 187 9.18 3.12 -14.63
C LYS A 187 8.47 1.92 -15.27
N THR A 188 9.24 0.94 -15.76
CA THR A 188 8.69 -0.30 -16.32
C THR A 188 7.96 -1.11 -15.26
N GLN A 189 8.55 -1.23 -14.07
CA GLN A 189 7.95 -1.90 -12.93
C GLN A 189 6.62 -1.24 -12.53
N VAL A 190 6.57 0.09 -12.43
CA VAL A 190 5.34 0.85 -12.14
C VAL A 190 4.25 0.56 -13.18
N ASN A 191 4.58 0.59 -14.47
CA ASN A 191 3.60 0.30 -15.52
C ASN A 191 3.03 -1.11 -15.39
N SER A 192 3.88 -2.10 -15.04
CA SER A 192 3.43 -3.46 -14.77
C SER A 192 2.52 -3.53 -13.55
N MET A 193 2.88 -2.87 -12.45
CA MET A 193 2.08 -2.84 -11.22
C MET A 193 0.71 -2.21 -11.45
N LEU A 194 0.65 -1.07 -12.16
CA LEU A 194 -0.61 -0.42 -12.52
C LEU A 194 -1.51 -1.33 -13.35
N LYS A 195 -0.94 -1.98 -14.37
CA LYS A 195 -1.69 -2.95 -15.20
C LYS A 195 -2.27 -4.07 -14.35
N THR A 196 -1.43 -4.73 -13.53
CA THR A 196 -1.87 -5.82 -12.65
C THR A 196 -2.94 -5.36 -11.66
N ALA A 197 -2.78 -4.18 -11.05
CA ALA A 197 -3.75 -3.66 -10.09
C ALA A 197 -5.11 -3.36 -10.74
N HIS A 198 -5.13 -2.75 -11.93
CA HIS A 198 -6.37 -2.51 -12.67
C HIS A 198 -7.07 -3.82 -13.04
N GLU A 199 -6.33 -4.80 -13.58
CA GLU A 199 -6.87 -6.10 -13.95
C GLU A 199 -7.48 -6.83 -12.75
N LEU A 200 -6.75 -6.90 -11.63
CA LEU A 200 -7.24 -7.49 -10.37
C LEU A 200 -8.46 -6.75 -9.84
N ARG A 201 -8.39 -5.42 -9.72
CA ARG A 201 -9.48 -4.58 -9.22
C ARG A 201 -10.75 -4.83 -10.01
N ASP A 202 -10.69 -4.73 -11.33
CA ASP A 202 -11.86 -4.81 -12.19
C ASP A 202 -12.47 -6.22 -12.17
N GLN A 203 -11.63 -7.27 -12.20
CA GLN A 203 -12.09 -8.66 -12.09
C GLN A 203 -12.75 -8.94 -10.72
N LEU A 204 -12.14 -8.48 -9.63
CA LEU A 204 -12.64 -8.72 -8.29
C LEU A 204 -13.93 -7.94 -8.05
N LEU A 205 -13.99 -6.64 -8.42
CA LEU A 205 -15.21 -5.85 -8.29
C LEU A 205 -16.36 -6.39 -9.13
N LYS A 206 -16.08 -6.89 -10.35
CA LYS A 206 -17.09 -7.61 -11.14
C LYS A 206 -17.67 -8.79 -10.36
N SER A 207 -16.82 -9.56 -9.67
CA SER A 207 -17.26 -10.68 -8.84
C SER A 207 -18.10 -10.23 -7.64
N ILE A 208 -17.72 -9.12 -6.99
CA ILE A 208 -18.48 -8.51 -5.89
C ILE A 208 -19.88 -8.09 -6.35
N TYR A 209 -19.98 -7.31 -7.44
CA TYR A 209 -21.27 -6.85 -7.95
C TYR A 209 -22.16 -8.01 -8.44
N GLN A 210 -21.56 -9.06 -9.02
CA GLN A 210 -22.32 -10.27 -9.36
C GLN A 210 -22.90 -10.98 -8.14
N ILE A 211 -22.23 -10.95 -6.99
CA ILE A 211 -22.77 -11.55 -5.75
C ILE A 211 -23.85 -10.65 -5.16
N LEU A 212 -23.66 -9.33 -5.18
CA LEU A 212 -24.62 -8.37 -4.65
C LEU A 212 -25.94 -8.30 -5.45
N ASN A 213 -25.86 -8.52 -6.77
CA ASN A 213 -27.01 -8.47 -7.67
C ASN A 213 -27.65 -9.84 -7.94
N LYS A 214 -27.25 -10.89 -7.20
CA LYS A 214 -27.95 -12.18 -7.27
C LYS A 214 -29.20 -12.08 -6.40
N ASP A 215 -30.36 -12.10 -7.05
CA ASP A 215 -31.68 -12.27 -6.43
C ASP A 215 -31.77 -13.58 -5.60
#